data_AF-A0A960YB54-F1
#
_entry.id   AF-A0A960YB54-F1
#
_cell.length_a   1.000
_cell.length_b   1.000
_cell.length_c   1.000
_cell.angle_alpha   90.00
_cell.angle_beta   90.00
_cell.angle_gamma   90.00
#
_symmetry.space_group_name_H-M   'P 1'
#
loop_
_entity.id
_entity.type
_entity.pdbx_description
1 polymer ?
#
loop_
_entity_poly.entity_id
_entity_poly.type
_entity_poly.pdbx_seq_one_letter_code
_entity_poly.pdbx_strand_id
1 'polypeptide(L)'
;GSEPTCSTGTVYSAAVSVTATTTLKAIGCKTGATASSIGSALYTLNLTVVTPTFSPAAGTYTSAQSVTISSTTSGSEIRYTTDGSEPTCSTGTVYSAAVSVTATTTLKAVGCKTGMTASSVASALYTIQYTLGGTVSGLTGTVVLTNGSVDKSISASGSYTFDAAVNSGSSYTVTVKTQPSSQTCTVSNGTGTANATVSNIDVSCGVPCLEGRPGGTETYAWGTFTDQCNGTLKFVGVAGNFGGQDYTAQTLTFMKCTQGQTWNSGTNDCTGTGDSGTKYGAVQKQFCSSNDSTCDNGTVLTSGALFDSCNTLSFAGKGAGSWRVTTKNELKTLIHCTNKTMPNDLSSCGNYTFPSINHLFPNTVVNYYWSSSSSSIFTAFAVSFINGNVSYYSKTNTVYVRCVLSGQ
;
A
#
# COMPACT_ATOMS: atom_id res chain seq x y z
N GLY A 1 41.37 -15.14 -54.54
CA GLY A 1 40.45 -15.59 -55.61
C GLY A 1 41.12 -16.64 -56.50
N SER A 2 40.45 -17.02 -57.59
CA SER A 2 41.00 -17.82 -58.69
C SER A 2 42.24 -17.16 -59.30
N GLU A 3 43.08 -17.95 -59.98
CA GLU A 3 44.27 -17.44 -60.64
C GLU A 3 43.88 -16.53 -61.83
N PRO A 4 44.36 -15.27 -61.89
CA PRO A 4 44.12 -14.42 -63.04
C PRO A 4 44.99 -14.84 -64.24
N THR A 5 44.49 -14.63 -65.46
CA THR A 5 45.25 -14.78 -66.72
C THR A 5 45.20 -13.49 -67.52
N CYS A 6 45.97 -13.39 -68.60
CA CYS A 6 45.88 -12.24 -69.50
C CYS A 6 44.53 -12.09 -70.23
N SER A 7 43.65 -13.09 -70.12
CA SER A 7 42.29 -13.10 -70.67
C SER A 7 41.19 -13.22 -69.61
N THR A 8 41.54 -13.41 -68.32
CA THR A 8 40.58 -13.61 -67.23
C THR A 8 40.98 -12.83 -65.99
N GLY A 9 40.08 -11.99 -65.50
CA GLY A 9 40.31 -11.15 -64.32
C GLY A 9 39.83 -9.71 -64.55
N THR A 10 39.98 -8.90 -63.52
CA THR A 10 39.60 -7.48 -63.56
C THR A 10 40.86 -6.64 -63.81
N VAL A 11 40.83 -5.77 -64.83
CA VAL A 11 41.95 -4.86 -65.12
C VAL A 11 42.12 -3.87 -63.97
N TYR A 12 43.32 -3.83 -63.39
CA TYR A 12 43.65 -2.87 -62.34
C TYR A 12 43.73 -1.45 -62.94
N SER A 13 42.78 -0.60 -62.56
CA SER A 13 42.66 0.79 -63.05
C SER A 13 42.59 1.81 -61.91
N ALA A 14 42.28 1.36 -60.69
CA ALA A 14 42.26 2.15 -59.46
C ALA A 14 42.55 1.25 -58.25
N ALA A 15 42.81 1.86 -57.10
CA ALA A 15 43.05 1.14 -55.84
C ALA A 15 41.89 0.17 -55.52
N VAL A 16 42.23 -1.04 -55.06
CA VAL A 16 41.25 -2.08 -54.72
C VAL A 16 40.82 -1.91 -53.26
N SER A 17 39.52 -1.73 -53.02
CA SER A 17 38.96 -1.72 -51.65
C SER A 17 38.82 -3.14 -51.12
N VAL A 18 39.45 -3.42 -49.98
CA VAL A 18 39.35 -4.69 -49.26
C VAL A 18 38.46 -4.49 -48.04
N THR A 19 37.24 -5.03 -48.08
CA THR A 19 36.23 -4.91 -47.00
C THR A 19 36.11 -6.16 -46.12
N ALA A 20 36.82 -7.24 -46.48
CA ALA A 20 36.91 -8.50 -45.73
C ALA A 20 38.23 -9.21 -46.04
N THR A 21 38.64 -10.16 -45.19
CA THR A 21 39.85 -10.96 -45.40
C THR A 21 39.84 -11.62 -46.78
N THR A 22 40.77 -11.24 -47.63
CA THR A 22 40.78 -11.63 -49.05
C THR A 22 42.20 -11.86 -49.53
N THR A 23 42.42 -12.91 -50.32
CA THR A 23 43.65 -13.08 -51.09
C THR A 23 43.54 -12.35 -52.43
N LEU A 24 44.31 -11.28 -52.58
CA LEU A 24 44.48 -10.60 -53.86
C LEU A 24 45.58 -11.29 -54.66
N LYS A 25 45.28 -11.58 -55.92
CA LYS A 25 46.21 -12.16 -56.90
C LYS A 25 46.25 -11.26 -58.12
N ALA A 26 47.44 -11.03 -58.67
CA ALA A 26 47.65 -10.15 -59.81
C ALA A 26 48.69 -10.73 -60.77
N ILE A 27 48.50 -10.48 -62.07
CA ILE A 27 49.41 -10.86 -63.14
C ILE A 27 49.63 -9.66 -64.06
N GLY A 28 50.89 -9.42 -64.48
CA GLY A 28 51.25 -8.41 -65.46
C GLY A 28 51.22 -8.99 -66.87
N CYS A 29 50.48 -8.34 -67.76
CA CYS A 29 50.32 -8.77 -69.14
C CYS A 29 50.61 -7.63 -70.11
N LYS A 30 51.34 -7.93 -71.20
CA LYS A 30 51.62 -6.99 -72.30
C LYS A 30 51.66 -7.75 -73.63
N THR A 31 51.03 -7.20 -74.66
CA THR A 31 50.99 -7.82 -76.00
C THR A 31 52.40 -8.05 -76.54
N GLY A 32 52.67 -9.26 -77.02
CA GLY A 32 53.98 -9.66 -77.53
C GLY A 32 55.04 -9.99 -76.46
N ALA A 33 54.67 -9.98 -75.17
CA ALA A 33 55.53 -10.39 -74.07
C ALA A 33 54.95 -11.61 -73.33
N THR A 34 55.83 -12.42 -72.73
CA THR A 34 55.43 -13.46 -71.79
C THR A 34 54.83 -12.83 -70.54
N ALA A 35 53.73 -13.39 -70.02
CA ALA A 35 53.11 -12.90 -68.79
C ALA A 35 54.05 -13.02 -67.58
N SER A 36 53.87 -12.16 -66.58
CA SER A 36 54.62 -12.28 -65.33
C SER A 36 54.24 -13.53 -64.55
N SER A 37 55.02 -13.87 -63.52
CA SER A 37 54.52 -14.74 -62.45
C SER A 37 53.34 -14.07 -61.73
N ILE A 38 52.46 -14.89 -61.14
CA ILE A 38 51.34 -14.38 -60.36
C ILE A 38 51.86 -13.88 -59.02
N GLY A 39 51.65 -12.59 -58.74
CA GLY A 39 51.83 -12.01 -57.41
C GLY A 39 50.60 -12.33 -56.56
N SER A 40 50.81 -12.77 -55.32
CA SER A 40 49.73 -13.11 -54.39
C SER A 40 50.01 -12.52 -53.02
N ALA A 41 49.01 -11.86 -52.44
CA ALA A 41 49.06 -11.30 -51.09
C ALA A 41 47.76 -11.60 -50.34
N LEU A 42 47.88 -12.11 -49.12
CA LEU A 42 46.76 -12.29 -48.21
C LEU A 42 46.57 -11.02 -47.38
N TYR A 43 45.41 -10.40 -47.48
CA TYR A 43 45.02 -9.28 -46.65
C TYR A 43 44.07 -9.80 -45.57
N THR A 44 44.55 -9.87 -44.32
CA THR A 44 43.74 -10.25 -43.16
C THR A 44 43.16 -9.01 -42.49
N LEU A 45 41.84 -8.96 -42.35
CA LEU A 45 41.12 -7.89 -41.66
C LEU A 45 40.57 -8.42 -40.33
N ASN A 46 41.21 -8.06 -39.22
CA ASN A 46 40.78 -8.46 -37.89
C ASN A 46 39.68 -7.52 -37.40
N LEU A 47 38.46 -7.76 -37.87
CA LEU A 47 37.28 -7.02 -37.44
C LEU A 47 36.72 -7.63 -36.15
N THR A 48 36.40 -6.78 -35.18
CA THR A 48 35.78 -7.19 -33.91
C THR A 48 34.34 -6.71 -33.86
N VAL A 49 33.43 -7.54 -33.38
CA VAL A 49 32.02 -7.15 -33.15
C VAL A 49 31.96 -6.06 -32.08
N VAL A 50 31.13 -5.04 -32.31
CA VAL A 50 30.90 -3.97 -31.32
C VAL A 50 30.21 -4.54 -30.08
N THR A 51 30.78 -4.25 -28.91
CA THR A 51 30.27 -4.67 -27.60
C THR A 51 28.79 -4.31 -27.44
N PRO A 52 27.94 -5.26 -27.03
CA PRO A 52 26.52 -4.98 -26.82
C PRO A 52 26.28 -3.88 -25.79
N THR A 53 25.22 -3.10 -26.01
CA THR A 53 24.71 -2.09 -25.06
C THR A 53 23.35 -2.52 -24.52
N PHE A 54 23.01 -2.02 -23.32
CA PHE A 54 21.75 -2.33 -22.65
C PHE A 54 20.87 -1.08 -22.53
N SER A 55 19.56 -1.24 -22.74
CA SER A 55 18.57 -0.19 -22.50
C SER A 55 17.29 -0.77 -21.86
N PRO A 56 16.84 -0.28 -20.69
CA PRO A 56 17.43 0.81 -19.91
C PRO A 56 18.82 0.47 -19.37
N ALA A 57 19.60 1.48 -18.97
CA ALA A 57 20.93 1.27 -18.42
C ALA A 57 20.87 0.53 -17.07
N ALA A 58 22.01 -0.01 -16.62
CA ALA A 58 22.13 -0.60 -15.29
C ALA A 58 21.74 0.42 -14.19
N GLY A 59 21.08 -0.06 -13.14
CA GLY A 59 20.61 0.82 -12.06
C GLY A 59 19.74 0.11 -11.03
N THR A 60 19.26 0.90 -10.07
CA THR A 60 18.29 0.47 -9.06
C THR A 60 16.89 0.89 -9.51
N TYR A 61 15.96 -0.06 -9.47
CA TYR A 61 14.58 0.12 -9.92
C TYR A 61 13.58 -0.35 -8.86
N THR A 62 12.39 0.25 -8.89
CA THR A 62 11.26 -0.11 -8.00
C THR A 62 10.22 -1.02 -8.64
N SER A 63 10.51 -1.49 -9.87
CA SER A 63 9.67 -2.41 -10.63
C SER A 63 10.52 -3.23 -11.59
N ALA A 64 9.97 -4.35 -12.06
CA ALA A 64 10.63 -5.21 -13.04
C ALA A 64 11.01 -4.42 -14.31
N GLN A 65 12.18 -4.73 -14.87
CA GLN A 65 12.70 -4.07 -16.07
C GLN A 65 12.59 -5.00 -17.29
N SER A 66 12.33 -4.41 -18.46
CA SER A 66 12.40 -5.09 -19.76
C SER A 66 13.61 -4.56 -20.51
N VAL A 67 14.72 -5.31 -20.48
CA VAL A 67 16.02 -4.86 -20.99
C VAL A 67 16.21 -5.27 -22.44
N THR A 68 16.43 -4.28 -23.29
CA THR A 68 16.85 -4.47 -24.68
C THR A 68 18.36 -4.53 -24.79
N ILE A 69 18.87 -5.41 -25.67
CA ILE A 69 20.30 -5.58 -25.93
C ILE A 69 20.54 -5.27 -27.41
N SER A 70 21.51 -4.42 -27.71
CA SER A 70 21.79 -4.01 -29.09
C SER A 70 23.28 -3.97 -29.40
N SER A 71 23.64 -4.19 -30.67
CA SER A 71 24.98 -3.95 -31.20
C SER A 71 24.86 -3.19 -32.52
N THR A 72 25.77 -2.26 -32.78
CA THR A 72 25.83 -1.52 -34.04
C THR A 72 26.45 -2.34 -35.17
N THR A 73 27.01 -3.53 -34.88
CA THR A 73 27.49 -4.46 -35.91
C THR A 73 26.31 -5.14 -36.59
N SER A 74 25.88 -4.62 -37.74
CA SER A 74 24.76 -5.20 -38.49
C SER A 74 24.93 -6.70 -38.73
N GLY A 75 23.88 -7.48 -38.42
CA GLY A 75 23.85 -8.94 -38.59
C GLY A 75 24.71 -9.73 -37.59
N SER A 76 25.16 -9.14 -36.48
CA SER A 76 25.75 -9.92 -35.38
C SER A 76 24.67 -10.62 -34.56
N GLU A 77 24.91 -11.87 -34.18
CA GLU A 77 24.17 -12.57 -33.12
C GLU A 77 24.61 -12.03 -31.76
N ILE A 78 23.68 -11.89 -30.81
CA ILE A 78 23.99 -11.54 -29.43
C ILE A 78 23.62 -12.72 -28.55
N ARG A 79 24.53 -13.12 -27.66
CA ARG A 79 24.27 -14.11 -26.61
C ARG A 79 24.38 -13.48 -25.23
N TYR A 80 23.56 -13.91 -24.29
CA TYR A 80 23.51 -13.35 -22.94
C TYR A 80 23.28 -14.40 -21.85
N THR A 81 23.57 -13.99 -20.62
CA THR A 81 23.36 -14.75 -19.37
C THR A 81 22.81 -13.81 -18.29
N THR A 82 21.99 -14.35 -17.39
CA THR A 82 21.38 -13.62 -16.26
C THR A 82 21.86 -14.13 -14.90
N ASP A 83 22.61 -15.23 -14.88
CA ASP A 83 23.17 -15.84 -13.67
C ASP A 83 24.58 -15.30 -13.33
N GLY A 84 25.08 -14.33 -14.11
CA GLY A 84 26.41 -13.75 -13.96
C GLY A 84 27.56 -14.54 -14.60
N SER A 85 27.30 -15.72 -15.18
CA SER A 85 28.30 -16.46 -15.95
C SER A 85 28.69 -15.71 -17.23
N GLU A 86 29.89 -15.92 -17.77
CA GLU A 86 30.31 -15.25 -19.00
C GLU A 86 29.74 -15.95 -20.24
N PRO A 87 28.97 -15.26 -21.10
CA PRO A 87 28.53 -15.83 -22.38
C PRO A 87 29.69 -15.89 -23.36
N THR A 88 29.63 -16.86 -24.26
CA THR A 88 30.53 -16.98 -25.42
C THR A 88 29.70 -17.14 -26.69
N CYS A 89 30.34 -17.26 -27.85
CA CYS A 89 29.61 -17.54 -29.10
C CYS A 89 29.01 -18.96 -29.16
N SER A 90 29.26 -19.81 -28.16
CA SER A 90 28.68 -21.16 -28.05
C SER A 90 27.91 -21.38 -26.75
N THR A 91 28.05 -20.50 -25.74
CA THR A 91 27.41 -20.62 -24.43
C THR A 91 26.57 -19.39 -24.11
N GLY A 92 25.42 -19.60 -23.46
CA GLY A 92 24.44 -18.55 -23.18
C GLY A 92 23.26 -18.55 -24.14
N THR A 93 22.27 -17.72 -23.82
CA THR A 93 20.98 -17.64 -24.52
C THR A 93 21.08 -16.68 -25.70
N VAL A 94 20.57 -17.07 -26.87
CA VAL A 94 20.51 -16.19 -28.04
C VAL A 94 19.44 -15.12 -27.81
N TYR A 95 19.82 -13.85 -27.97
CA TYR A 95 18.92 -12.72 -27.81
C TYR A 95 17.92 -12.64 -28.97
N SER A 96 16.63 -12.75 -28.64
CA SER A 96 15.53 -12.70 -29.61
C SER A 96 14.38 -11.78 -29.18
N ALA A 97 14.28 -11.47 -27.88
CA ALA A 97 13.31 -10.55 -27.30
C ALA A 97 13.93 -9.88 -26.05
N ALA A 98 13.32 -8.78 -25.59
CA ALA A 98 13.75 -8.09 -24.39
C ALA A 98 13.79 -9.02 -23.16
N VAL A 99 14.83 -8.87 -22.34
CA VAL A 99 15.08 -9.70 -21.16
C VAL A 99 14.30 -9.14 -19.97
N SER A 100 13.43 -9.96 -19.38
CA SER A 100 12.68 -9.58 -18.17
C SER A 100 13.56 -9.76 -16.93
N VAL A 101 13.75 -8.68 -16.17
CA VAL A 101 14.53 -8.64 -14.93
C VAL A 101 13.60 -8.30 -13.77
N THR A 102 13.26 -9.31 -12.96
CA THR A 102 12.28 -9.22 -11.85
C THR A 102 12.93 -9.21 -10.46
N ALA A 103 14.23 -9.51 -10.38
CA ALA A 103 15.04 -9.51 -9.17
C ALA A 103 16.44 -8.98 -9.47
N THR A 104 17.27 -8.79 -8.45
CA THR A 104 18.66 -8.35 -8.63
C THR A 104 19.41 -9.33 -9.52
N THR A 105 19.83 -8.86 -10.69
CA THR A 105 20.33 -9.70 -11.78
C THR A 105 21.55 -9.05 -12.41
N THR A 106 22.62 -9.82 -12.61
CA THR A 106 23.76 -9.42 -13.43
C THR A 106 23.54 -9.94 -14.85
N LEU A 107 23.19 -9.04 -15.77
CA LEU A 107 23.03 -9.35 -17.18
C LEU A 107 24.38 -9.18 -17.89
N LYS A 108 24.85 -10.24 -18.53
CA LYS A 108 26.07 -10.19 -19.37
C LYS A 108 25.73 -10.53 -20.81
N ALA A 109 26.41 -9.90 -21.77
CA ALA A 109 26.17 -10.14 -23.19
C ALA A 109 27.43 -10.05 -24.05
N VAL A 110 27.49 -10.86 -25.11
CA VAL A 110 28.56 -10.86 -26.12
C VAL A 110 27.97 -10.82 -27.52
N GLY A 111 28.60 -10.06 -28.42
CA GLY A 111 28.28 -10.01 -29.83
C GLY A 111 29.17 -10.97 -30.64
N CYS A 112 28.55 -11.73 -31.54
CA CYS A 112 29.18 -12.79 -32.32
C CYS A 112 28.83 -12.66 -33.80
N LYS A 113 29.81 -12.84 -34.69
CA LYS A 113 29.57 -12.85 -36.14
C LYS A 113 30.64 -13.68 -36.84
N THR A 114 30.22 -14.58 -37.73
CA THR A 114 31.12 -15.44 -38.51
C THR A 114 32.12 -14.59 -39.29
N GLY A 115 33.41 -14.93 -39.20
CA GLY A 115 34.50 -14.19 -39.85
C GLY A 115 34.96 -12.94 -39.11
N MET A 116 34.42 -12.65 -37.92
CA MET A 116 34.87 -11.57 -37.03
C MET A 116 35.30 -12.13 -35.67
N THR A 117 36.16 -11.41 -34.97
CA THR A 117 36.44 -11.64 -33.56
C THR A 117 35.22 -11.26 -32.72
N ALA A 118 34.87 -12.07 -31.73
CA ALA A 118 33.78 -11.77 -30.80
C ALA A 118 34.04 -10.45 -30.06
N SER A 119 32.98 -9.77 -29.64
CA SER A 119 33.12 -8.56 -28.84
C SER A 119 33.70 -8.87 -27.45
N SER A 120 34.10 -7.84 -26.70
CA SER A 120 34.20 -7.99 -25.25
C SER A 120 32.81 -8.27 -24.64
N VAL A 121 32.79 -8.86 -23.44
CA VAL A 121 31.56 -9.11 -22.69
C VAL A 121 31.08 -7.80 -22.05
N ALA A 122 29.88 -7.36 -22.40
CA ALA A 122 29.16 -6.31 -21.69
C ALA A 122 28.60 -6.88 -20.38
N SER A 123 28.61 -6.10 -19.30
CA SER A 123 28.09 -6.51 -17.99
C SER A 123 27.31 -5.37 -17.35
N ALA A 124 26.09 -5.65 -16.89
CA ALA A 124 25.19 -4.68 -16.27
C ALA A 124 24.50 -5.30 -15.04
N LEU A 125 24.59 -4.62 -13.90
CA LEU A 125 23.87 -4.99 -12.68
C LEU A 125 22.55 -4.22 -12.59
N TYR A 126 21.45 -4.96 -12.55
CA TYR A 126 20.13 -4.42 -12.28
C TYR A 126 19.73 -4.82 -10.87
N THR A 127 19.39 -3.84 -10.05
CA THR A 127 18.95 -4.07 -8.66
C THR A 127 17.47 -3.73 -8.56
N ILE A 128 16.63 -4.69 -8.17
CA ILE A 128 15.20 -4.45 -7.96
C ILE A 128 14.95 -4.35 -6.47
N GLN A 129 14.39 -3.22 -6.01
CA GLN A 129 14.13 -2.93 -4.60
C GLN A 129 12.73 -2.36 -4.39
N TYR A 130 12.12 -2.67 -3.26
CA TYR A 130 10.79 -2.20 -2.90
C TYR A 130 10.81 -1.44 -1.58
N THR A 131 10.02 -0.38 -1.52
CA THR A 131 9.85 0.39 -0.30
C THR A 131 8.89 -0.32 0.65
N LEU A 132 9.11 -0.14 1.96
CA LEU A 132 8.23 -0.59 3.03
C LEU A 132 7.59 0.61 3.70
N GLY A 133 6.29 0.55 3.96
CA GLY A 133 5.55 1.60 4.64
C GLY A 133 4.14 1.18 5.00
N GLY A 134 3.43 2.13 5.60
CA GLY A 134 2.03 1.96 6.01
C GLY A 134 1.54 3.19 6.74
N THR A 135 0.56 3.02 7.62
CA THR A 135 -0.02 4.11 8.40
C THR A 135 0.20 3.91 9.89
N VAL A 136 0.44 4.99 10.62
CA VAL A 136 0.43 5.01 12.09
C VAL A 136 -0.84 5.72 12.56
N SER A 137 -1.58 5.11 13.48
CA SER A 137 -2.75 5.71 14.12
C SER A 137 -2.60 5.76 15.65
N GLY A 138 -3.27 6.73 16.27
CA GLY A 138 -3.36 6.86 17.73
C GLY A 138 -2.07 7.31 18.43
N LEU A 139 -0.98 7.59 17.70
CA LEU A 139 0.32 7.90 18.27
C LEU A 139 0.33 9.23 19.04
N THR A 140 0.77 9.17 20.30
CA THR A 140 1.18 10.31 21.13
C THR A 140 2.63 10.11 21.54
N GLY A 141 3.49 11.09 21.23
CA GLY A 141 4.94 10.97 21.42
C GLY A 141 5.62 10.32 20.22
N THR A 142 6.63 9.48 20.48
CA THR A 142 7.47 8.88 19.44
C THR A 142 7.45 7.37 19.54
N VAL A 143 7.22 6.70 18.41
CA VAL A 143 7.44 5.26 18.24
C VAL A 143 8.63 5.05 17.32
N VAL A 144 9.46 4.04 17.62
CA VAL A 144 10.53 3.61 16.72
C VAL A 144 10.18 2.23 16.20
N LEU A 145 10.02 2.11 14.89
CA LEU A 145 9.89 0.85 14.18
C LEU A 145 11.27 0.38 13.72
N THR A 146 11.44 -0.92 13.55
CA THR A 146 12.69 -1.47 13.01
C THR A 146 12.41 -2.61 12.03
N ASN A 147 13.21 -2.67 10.97
CA ASN A 147 13.30 -3.81 10.05
C ASN A 147 14.75 -4.32 10.06
N GLY A 148 15.05 -5.22 10.99
CA GLY A 148 16.43 -5.67 11.24
C GLY A 148 17.29 -4.56 11.85
N SER A 149 18.21 -3.99 11.07
CA SER A 149 19.12 -2.91 11.51
C SER A 149 18.65 -1.51 11.07
N VAL A 150 17.57 -1.42 10.28
CA VAL A 150 17.04 -0.15 9.78
C VAL A 150 15.92 0.31 10.71
N ASP A 151 16.12 1.43 11.37
CA ASP A 151 15.12 2.04 12.25
C ASP A 151 14.35 3.16 11.54
N LYS A 152 13.07 3.33 11.91
CA LYS A 152 12.25 4.48 11.53
C LYS A 152 11.62 5.09 12.78
N SER A 153 11.99 6.32 13.08
CA SER A 153 11.37 7.12 14.14
C SER A 153 10.17 7.88 13.59
N ILE A 154 9.02 7.78 14.26
CA ILE A 154 7.76 8.41 13.87
C ILE A 154 7.21 9.15 15.09
N SER A 155 6.89 10.43 14.91
CA SER A 155 6.46 11.35 15.98
C SER A 155 5.04 11.88 15.83
N ALA A 156 4.32 11.46 14.79
CA ALA A 156 2.92 11.81 14.55
C ALA A 156 2.20 10.68 13.81
N SER A 157 0.89 10.59 14.00
CA SER A 157 0.03 9.70 13.21
C SER A 157 0.00 10.14 11.75
N GLY A 158 -0.14 9.19 10.81
CA GLY A 158 -0.12 9.45 9.38
C GLY A 158 0.60 8.35 8.58
N SER A 159 0.75 8.55 7.28
CA SER A 159 1.52 7.65 6.42
C SER A 159 3.02 7.74 6.71
N TYR A 160 3.71 6.61 6.67
CA TYR A 160 5.17 6.55 6.80
C TYR A 160 5.79 5.60 5.75
N THR A 161 7.08 5.78 5.51
CA THR A 161 7.89 4.89 4.65
C THR A 161 9.28 4.78 5.27
N PHE A 162 9.86 3.58 5.26
CA PHE A 162 11.26 3.36 5.61
C PHE A 162 12.17 4.03 4.58
N ASP A 163 13.26 4.62 5.06
CA ASP A 163 14.19 5.36 4.17
C ASP A 163 15.05 4.41 3.33
N ALA A 164 15.29 3.19 3.81
CA ALA A 164 15.93 2.12 3.06
C ALA A 164 14.91 1.17 2.43
N ALA A 165 15.03 0.94 1.12
CA ALA A 165 14.29 -0.07 0.41
C ALA A 165 14.88 -1.47 0.64
N VAL A 166 14.10 -2.50 0.33
CA VAL A 166 14.45 -3.91 0.52
C VAL A 166 14.55 -4.59 -0.85
N ASN A 167 15.59 -5.41 -1.06
CA ASN A 167 15.77 -6.14 -2.31
C ASN A 167 14.58 -7.07 -2.61
N SER A 168 14.20 -7.14 -3.89
CA SER A 168 13.17 -8.05 -4.40
C SER A 168 13.41 -9.49 -3.92
N GLY A 169 12.37 -10.13 -3.40
CA GLY A 169 12.42 -11.49 -2.86
C GLY A 169 12.99 -11.62 -1.45
N SER A 170 13.49 -10.55 -0.83
CA SER A 170 13.95 -10.60 0.56
C SER A 170 12.78 -10.59 1.54
N SER A 171 12.93 -11.30 2.66
CA SER A 171 11.99 -11.20 3.78
C SER A 171 12.13 -9.87 4.52
N TYR A 172 11.02 -9.38 5.08
CA TYR A 172 11.00 -8.25 6.01
C TYR A 172 10.29 -8.65 7.29
N THR A 173 10.74 -8.05 8.40
CA THR A 173 10.16 -8.20 9.74
C THR A 173 10.20 -6.84 10.43
N VAL A 174 9.10 -6.10 10.32
CA VAL A 174 8.87 -4.82 10.96
C VAL A 174 8.26 -5.04 12.34
N THR A 175 8.94 -4.55 13.37
CA THR A 175 8.49 -4.59 14.76
C THR A 175 8.63 -3.23 15.42
N VAL A 176 7.99 -3.06 16.58
CA VAL A 176 8.24 -1.89 17.43
C VAL A 176 9.53 -2.11 18.20
N LYS A 177 10.53 -1.28 17.93
CA LYS A 177 11.80 -1.24 18.66
C LYS A 177 11.69 -0.43 19.95
N THR A 178 10.97 0.69 19.90
CA THR A 178 10.77 1.56 21.07
C THR A 178 9.34 2.04 21.12
N GLN A 179 8.68 1.74 22.24
CA GLN A 179 7.33 2.22 22.52
C GLN A 179 7.37 3.68 22.98
N PRO A 180 6.35 4.50 22.65
CA PRO A 180 6.14 5.78 23.32
C PRO A 180 5.87 5.57 24.82
N SER A 181 6.17 6.58 25.65
CA SER A 181 6.15 6.45 27.12
C SER A 181 4.79 6.13 27.74
N SER A 182 3.70 6.46 27.05
CA SER A 182 2.32 6.33 27.56
C SER A 182 1.42 5.48 26.66
N GLN A 183 1.97 4.80 25.65
CA GLN A 183 1.17 3.95 24.75
C GLN A 183 1.90 2.66 24.43
N THR A 184 1.16 1.70 23.94
CA THR A 184 1.64 0.49 23.28
C THR A 184 1.20 0.53 21.83
N CYS A 185 2.19 0.55 20.96
CA CYS A 185 2.05 0.39 19.52
C CYS A 185 2.17 -1.08 19.14
N THR A 186 1.34 -1.53 18.22
CA THR A 186 1.40 -2.87 17.61
C THR A 186 1.46 -2.74 16.09
N VAL A 187 2.17 -3.67 15.45
CA VAL A 187 2.34 -3.70 14.00
C VAL A 187 1.42 -4.78 13.42
N SER A 188 0.63 -4.42 12.42
CA SER A 188 -0.12 -5.33 11.56
C SER A 188 0.59 -5.47 10.21
N ASN A 189 0.55 -6.67 9.61
CA ASN A 189 1.29 -6.99 8.38
C ASN A 189 2.80 -6.72 8.48
N GLY A 190 3.37 -6.85 9.69
CA GLY A 190 4.78 -6.56 9.93
C GLY A 190 5.75 -7.54 9.29
N THR A 191 5.29 -8.70 8.80
CA THR A 191 6.15 -9.74 8.21
C THR A 191 5.71 -10.10 6.80
N GLY A 192 6.68 -10.44 5.94
CA GLY A 192 6.39 -10.90 4.58
C GLY A 192 7.62 -10.95 3.69
N THR A 193 7.39 -11.02 2.38
CA THR A 193 8.43 -10.98 1.34
C THR A 193 8.22 -9.77 0.44
N ALA A 194 9.28 -9.01 0.17
CA ALA A 194 9.25 -7.84 -0.69
C ALA A 194 9.20 -8.25 -2.17
N ASN A 195 7.99 -8.52 -2.69
CA ASN A 195 7.76 -8.82 -4.13
C ASN A 195 7.17 -7.63 -4.91
N ALA A 196 6.75 -6.58 -4.19
CA ALA A 196 6.29 -5.30 -4.68
C ALA A 196 6.47 -4.27 -3.54
N THR A 197 6.25 -2.97 -3.81
CA THR A 197 6.16 -1.95 -2.76
C THR A 197 5.09 -2.34 -1.74
N VAL A 198 5.47 -2.39 -0.46
CA VAL A 198 4.58 -2.73 0.64
C VAL A 198 4.14 -1.43 1.32
N SER A 199 2.84 -1.18 1.37
CA SER A 199 2.25 0.08 1.88
C SER A 199 1.16 -0.14 2.93
N ASN A 200 1.02 -1.37 3.44
CA ASN A 200 -0.02 -1.80 4.36
C ASN A 200 0.54 -2.32 5.70
N ILE A 201 1.76 -1.94 6.07
CA ILE A 201 2.34 -2.23 7.38
C ILE A 201 1.79 -1.21 8.37
N ASP A 202 0.60 -1.49 8.91
CA ASP A 202 -0.11 -0.53 9.75
C ASP A 202 0.31 -0.65 11.22
N VAL A 203 0.43 0.49 11.89
CA VAL A 203 0.81 0.59 13.30
C VAL A 203 -0.30 1.27 14.08
N SER A 204 -0.88 0.54 15.03
CA SER A 204 -1.90 1.06 15.94
C SER A 204 -1.27 1.29 17.31
N CYS A 205 -1.27 2.54 17.76
CA CYS A 205 -0.79 2.96 19.08
C CYS A 205 -1.96 3.33 19.97
N GLY A 206 -2.04 2.73 21.15
CA GLY A 206 -3.06 3.02 22.14
C GLY A 206 -2.58 2.74 23.56
N VAL A 207 -3.30 3.22 24.56
CA VAL A 207 -3.00 2.87 25.96
C VAL A 207 -3.38 1.40 26.19
N PRO A 208 -2.45 0.50 26.56
CA PRO A 208 -2.82 -0.88 26.85
C PRO A 208 -3.75 -0.92 28.07
N CYS A 209 -4.83 -1.68 27.97
CA CYS A 209 -5.65 -2.05 29.13
C CYS A 209 -4.85 -3.01 30.00
N LEU A 210 -4.05 -2.51 30.95
CA LEU A 210 -3.48 -3.39 31.97
C LEU A 210 -4.61 -3.83 32.90
N GLU A 211 -4.89 -5.14 32.91
CA GLU A 211 -5.85 -5.76 33.82
C GLU A 211 -5.65 -5.26 35.26
N GLY A 212 -6.74 -4.88 35.92
CA GLY A 212 -6.71 -4.54 37.35
C GLY A 212 -6.40 -3.08 37.70
N ARG A 213 -6.30 -2.17 36.74
CA ARG A 213 -6.41 -0.72 36.99
C ARG A 213 -7.65 -0.18 36.26
N PRO A 214 -8.60 0.52 36.91
CA PRO A 214 -9.64 1.29 36.22
C PRO A 214 -8.95 2.28 35.26
N GLY A 215 -8.87 1.90 34.00
CA GLY A 215 -8.03 2.52 32.98
C GLY A 215 -8.81 3.55 32.22
N GLY A 216 -8.77 4.79 32.69
CA GLY A 216 -9.25 5.96 31.96
C GLY A 216 -10.69 6.32 32.26
N THR A 217 -11.02 6.59 33.52
CA THR A 217 -12.23 7.35 33.82
C THR A 217 -12.03 8.78 33.31
N GLU A 218 -12.87 9.19 32.36
CA GLU A 218 -12.92 10.58 31.90
C GLU A 218 -14.21 11.23 32.38
N THR A 219 -14.07 12.20 33.27
CA THR A 219 -15.20 12.96 33.81
C THR A 219 -15.40 14.26 33.03
N TYR A 220 -16.65 14.48 32.64
CA TYR A 220 -17.16 15.68 32.00
C TYR A 220 -18.27 16.27 32.88
N ALA A 221 -18.61 17.55 32.67
CA ALA A 221 -19.66 18.21 33.46
C ALA A 221 -21.04 17.50 33.37
N TRP A 222 -21.30 16.81 32.26
CA TRP A 222 -22.56 16.12 31.96
C TRP A 222 -22.49 14.60 32.18
N GLY A 223 -21.31 14.04 32.46
CA GLY A 223 -21.19 12.62 32.78
C GLY A 223 -19.77 12.08 32.74
N THR A 224 -19.66 10.80 33.10
CA THR A 224 -18.39 10.11 33.28
C THR A 224 -18.33 8.91 32.36
N PHE A 225 -17.25 8.83 31.57
CA PHE A 225 -16.92 7.62 30.81
C PHE A 225 -15.92 6.77 31.56
N THR A 226 -16.11 5.47 31.53
CA THR A 226 -15.21 4.49 32.14
C THR A 226 -15.00 3.36 31.15
N ASP A 227 -13.77 3.22 30.65
CA ASP A 227 -13.39 2.09 29.82
C ASP A 227 -13.53 0.79 30.62
N GLN A 228 -14.25 -0.18 30.05
CA GLN A 228 -14.46 -1.47 30.69
C GLN A 228 -13.40 -2.50 30.29
N CYS A 229 -12.44 -2.10 29.44
CA CYS A 229 -11.31 -2.93 29.00
C CYS A 229 -11.76 -4.25 28.35
N ASN A 230 -12.96 -4.28 27.77
CA ASN A 230 -13.55 -5.42 27.08
C ASN A 230 -14.15 -5.00 25.73
N GLY A 231 -13.67 -3.87 25.21
CA GLY A 231 -14.17 -3.20 24.00
C GLY A 231 -15.49 -2.46 24.19
N THR A 232 -15.88 -2.20 25.44
CA THR A 232 -17.03 -1.36 25.78
C THR A 232 -16.64 -0.16 26.64
N LEU A 233 -17.41 0.92 26.52
CA LEU A 233 -17.23 2.16 27.28
C LEU A 233 -18.51 2.43 28.06
N LYS A 234 -18.42 2.41 29.39
CA LYS A 234 -19.56 2.74 30.26
C LYS A 234 -19.66 4.25 30.39
N PHE A 235 -20.85 4.79 30.21
CA PHE A 235 -21.22 6.18 30.45
C PHE A 235 -22.18 6.23 31.64
N VAL A 236 -21.92 7.10 32.60
CA VAL A 236 -22.84 7.43 33.70
C VAL A 236 -22.99 8.93 33.73
N GLY A 237 -24.20 9.43 33.45
CA GLY A 237 -24.43 10.86 33.44
C GLY A 237 -25.78 11.23 32.90
N VAL A 238 -25.97 12.53 32.72
CA VAL A 238 -27.14 13.11 32.09
C VAL A 238 -26.91 13.01 30.59
N ALA A 239 -27.86 12.48 29.82
CA ALA A 239 -27.75 12.43 28.37
C ALA A 239 -27.99 13.83 27.73
N GLY A 240 -27.29 14.84 28.25
CA GLY A 240 -27.30 16.25 27.86
C GLY A 240 -28.49 17.08 28.37
N ASN A 241 -28.35 18.39 28.19
CA ASN A 241 -29.44 19.33 27.95
C ASN A 241 -29.31 19.75 26.47
N PHE A 242 -30.30 19.44 25.64
CA PHE A 242 -30.26 19.81 24.22
C PHE A 242 -31.52 20.59 23.87
N GLY A 243 -31.38 21.76 23.24
CA GLY A 243 -32.50 22.65 22.93
C GLY A 243 -33.31 23.10 24.16
N GLY A 244 -32.71 23.13 25.37
CA GLY A 244 -33.42 23.45 26.61
C GLY A 244 -34.17 22.28 27.25
N GLN A 245 -33.97 21.05 26.76
CA GLN A 245 -34.55 19.83 27.34
C GLN A 245 -33.49 19.07 28.14
N ASP A 246 -33.67 18.98 29.46
CA ASP A 246 -32.87 18.12 30.34
C ASP A 246 -33.28 16.66 30.15
N TYR A 247 -32.32 15.79 29.80
CA TYR A 247 -32.56 14.36 29.74
C TYR A 247 -32.32 13.70 31.10
N THR A 248 -33.01 12.61 31.40
CA THR A 248 -32.82 11.90 32.68
C THR A 248 -31.42 11.30 32.77
N ALA A 249 -30.92 11.10 34.01
CA ALA A 249 -29.69 10.37 34.24
C ALA A 249 -29.78 8.96 33.64
N GLN A 250 -28.74 8.55 32.92
CA GLN A 250 -28.64 7.24 32.30
C GLN A 250 -27.30 6.58 32.63
N THR A 251 -27.34 5.26 32.75
CA THR A 251 -26.15 4.42 32.64
C THR A 251 -26.23 3.73 31.30
N LEU A 252 -25.22 3.91 30.45
CA LEU A 252 -25.15 3.33 29.12
C LEU A 252 -23.83 2.60 28.96
N THR A 253 -23.80 1.53 28.18
CA THR A 253 -22.54 0.87 27.81
C THR A 253 -22.44 0.81 26.30
N PHE A 254 -21.57 1.63 25.72
CA PHE A 254 -21.36 1.70 24.28
C PHE A 254 -20.33 0.67 23.83
N MET A 255 -20.50 0.11 22.63
CA MET A 255 -19.36 -0.52 21.96
C MET A 255 -18.32 0.56 21.61
N LYS A 256 -17.04 0.27 21.86
CA LYS A 256 -15.94 1.17 21.48
C LYS A 256 -15.78 1.23 19.96
N CYS A 257 -15.93 0.11 19.29
CA CYS A 257 -15.73 0.03 17.85
C CYS A 257 -17.04 0.27 17.08
N THR A 258 -16.91 0.91 15.91
CA THR A 258 -18.00 1.03 14.94
C THR A 258 -18.37 -0.35 14.42
N GLN A 259 -19.62 -0.56 14.03
CA GLN A 259 -20.03 -1.82 13.40
C GLN A 259 -19.09 -2.21 12.24
N GLY A 260 -18.71 -3.48 12.16
CA GLY A 260 -17.76 -4.01 11.16
C GLY A 260 -16.29 -4.00 11.61
N GLN A 261 -15.95 -3.26 12.67
CA GLN A 261 -14.60 -3.25 13.24
C GLN A 261 -14.43 -4.35 14.30
N THR A 262 -13.19 -4.79 14.50
CA THR A 262 -12.76 -5.71 15.56
C THR A 262 -12.03 -4.93 16.64
N TRP A 263 -12.37 -5.18 17.91
CA TRP A 263 -11.65 -4.61 19.04
C TRP A 263 -10.35 -5.39 19.31
N ASN A 264 -9.24 -4.67 19.45
CA ASN A 264 -7.95 -5.23 19.84
C ASN A 264 -7.73 -5.00 21.34
N SER A 265 -7.77 -6.08 22.13
CA SER A 265 -7.58 -6.03 23.57
C SER A 265 -6.17 -5.60 23.99
N GLY A 266 -5.15 -5.82 23.16
CA GLY A 266 -3.77 -5.47 23.45
C GLY A 266 -3.49 -3.96 23.36
N THR A 267 -4.10 -3.26 22.40
CA THR A 267 -3.94 -1.81 22.21
C THR A 267 -5.12 -0.98 22.66
N ASN A 268 -6.22 -1.64 23.03
CA ASN A 268 -7.51 -1.02 23.31
C ASN A 268 -8.06 -0.17 22.16
N ASP A 269 -7.71 -0.55 20.92
CA ASP A 269 -8.06 0.14 19.67
C ASP A 269 -9.06 -0.69 18.84
N CYS A 270 -9.60 -0.11 17.77
CA CYS A 270 -10.53 -0.72 16.83
C CYS A 270 -9.86 -0.86 15.45
N THR A 271 -9.79 -2.07 14.94
CA THR A 271 -9.20 -2.40 13.63
C THR A 271 -10.25 -3.01 12.70
N GLY A 272 -9.97 -3.14 11.41
CA GLY A 272 -10.95 -3.63 10.43
C GLY A 272 -10.84 -5.12 10.13
N THR A 273 -11.98 -5.75 9.85
CA THR A 273 -12.06 -7.03 9.15
C THR A 273 -12.61 -6.81 7.73
N GLY A 274 -11.86 -7.19 6.70
CA GLY A 274 -12.31 -7.14 5.30
C GLY A 274 -11.53 -6.20 4.36
N ASP A 275 -11.87 -6.23 3.07
CA ASP A 275 -11.07 -5.69 1.96
C ASP A 275 -10.79 -4.18 2.06
N SER A 276 -9.52 -3.86 1.88
CA SER A 276 -8.86 -2.56 1.98
C SER A 276 -9.48 -1.45 1.13
N GLY A 277 -9.76 -0.29 1.75
CA GLY A 277 -10.19 0.90 1.02
C GLY A 277 -10.72 2.03 1.91
N THR A 278 -9.91 2.48 2.88
CA THR A 278 -10.18 3.56 3.86
C THR A 278 -11.32 3.25 4.85
N LYS A 279 -11.15 3.60 6.13
CA LYS A 279 -12.14 3.53 7.23
C LYS A 279 -12.16 2.25 8.10
N TYR A 280 -11.01 1.58 8.27
CA TYR A 280 -10.79 0.57 9.32
C TYR A 280 -11.83 -0.57 9.39
N GLY A 281 -12.38 -1.03 8.25
CA GLY A 281 -13.38 -2.13 8.21
C GLY A 281 -14.77 -1.79 8.75
N ALA A 282 -15.05 -0.53 9.08
CA ALA A 282 -16.38 -0.12 9.53
C ALA A 282 -17.41 -0.25 8.40
N VAL A 283 -18.58 -0.82 8.71
CA VAL A 283 -19.68 -1.03 7.76
C VAL A 283 -20.78 0.02 7.91
N GLN A 284 -21.46 0.29 6.81
CA GLN A 284 -22.66 1.13 6.77
C GLN A 284 -23.89 0.24 6.53
N LYS A 285 -25.04 0.66 7.08
CA LYS A 285 -26.31 -0.06 6.94
C LYS A 285 -27.42 0.90 6.53
N GLN A 286 -28.38 0.39 5.76
CA GLN A 286 -29.63 1.10 5.49
C GLN A 286 -30.47 1.12 6.76
N PHE A 287 -31.18 2.22 7.02
CA PHE A 287 -32.11 2.29 8.14
C PHE A 287 -33.27 1.32 7.94
N CYS A 288 -33.96 1.41 6.79
CA CYS A 288 -34.94 0.43 6.30
C CYS A 288 -34.59 0.02 4.85
N SER A 289 -35.09 -1.13 4.40
CA SER A 289 -34.98 -1.56 3.00
C SER A 289 -35.80 -0.69 2.03
N SER A 290 -36.80 0.01 2.53
CA SER A 290 -37.71 0.89 1.78
C SER A 290 -37.96 2.18 2.55
N ASN A 291 -38.40 3.24 1.87
CA ASN A 291 -38.78 4.50 2.51
C ASN A 291 -40.24 4.43 3.02
N ASP A 292 -40.48 3.55 3.99
CA ASP A 292 -41.77 3.36 4.66
C ASP A 292 -41.57 3.13 6.18
N SER A 293 -42.64 2.75 6.88
CA SER A 293 -42.63 2.43 8.32
C SER A 293 -42.63 0.93 8.59
N THR A 294 -42.19 0.08 7.66
CA THR A 294 -42.20 -1.39 7.88
C THR A 294 -41.15 -1.84 8.87
N CYS A 295 -40.07 -1.07 9.03
CA CYS A 295 -38.97 -1.39 9.93
C CYS A 295 -38.94 -0.56 11.23
N ASP A 296 -39.94 0.31 11.43
CA ASP A 296 -40.10 1.13 12.64
C ASP A 296 -41.57 1.23 13.08
N ASN A 297 -41.81 1.76 14.28
CA ASN A 297 -43.16 2.01 14.79
C ASN A 297 -43.61 3.48 14.61
N GLY A 298 -43.07 4.18 13.60
CA GLY A 298 -43.27 5.60 13.36
C GLY A 298 -42.37 6.54 14.16
N THR A 299 -41.69 6.04 15.20
CA THR A 299 -40.76 6.85 16.01
C THR A 299 -39.44 6.14 16.31
N VAL A 300 -39.45 4.82 16.44
CA VAL A 300 -38.29 4.01 16.84
C VAL A 300 -38.17 2.80 15.92
N LEU A 301 -36.94 2.53 15.50
CA LEU A 301 -36.55 1.34 14.74
C LEU A 301 -36.87 0.05 15.51
N THR A 302 -37.52 -0.90 14.85
CA THR A 302 -37.97 -2.17 15.46
C THR A 302 -37.45 -3.42 14.74
N SER A 303 -36.98 -3.31 13.50
CA SER A 303 -36.49 -4.45 12.71
C SER A 303 -35.61 -4.00 11.53
N GLY A 304 -35.07 -4.96 10.78
CA GLY A 304 -34.30 -4.71 9.56
C GLY A 304 -32.78 -4.63 9.77
N ALA A 305 -32.04 -4.40 8.68
CA ALA A 305 -30.59 -4.55 8.66
C ALA A 305 -29.84 -3.64 9.66
N LEU A 306 -30.32 -2.41 9.89
CA LEU A 306 -29.76 -1.52 10.92
C LEU A 306 -30.04 -2.05 12.33
N PHE A 307 -31.26 -2.53 12.59
CA PHE A 307 -31.64 -3.11 13.88
C PHE A 307 -30.79 -4.34 14.18
N ASP A 308 -30.72 -5.27 13.22
CA ASP A 308 -29.98 -6.52 13.33
C ASP A 308 -28.48 -6.29 13.53
N SER A 309 -27.91 -5.23 12.95
CA SER A 309 -26.50 -4.89 13.12
C SER A 309 -26.06 -4.70 14.58
N CYS A 310 -27.01 -4.38 15.46
CA CYS A 310 -26.80 -4.38 16.90
C CYS A 310 -27.46 -5.58 17.57
N ASN A 311 -28.71 -5.89 17.24
CA ASN A 311 -29.52 -6.86 17.97
C ASN A 311 -28.96 -8.29 17.91
N THR A 312 -28.25 -8.67 16.85
CA THR A 312 -27.70 -10.03 16.73
C THR A 312 -26.30 -10.20 17.34
N LEU A 313 -25.72 -9.15 17.93
CA LEU A 313 -24.35 -9.19 18.44
C LEU A 313 -24.23 -10.04 19.70
N SER A 314 -23.17 -10.84 19.74
CA SER A 314 -22.65 -11.46 20.95
C SER A 314 -21.27 -10.89 21.24
N PHE A 315 -21.18 -9.95 22.19
CA PHE A 315 -19.96 -9.18 22.46
C PHE A 315 -19.85 -8.79 23.94
N ALA A 316 -18.62 -8.75 24.46
CA ALA A 316 -18.31 -8.40 25.85
C ALA A 316 -19.16 -9.16 26.90
N GLY A 317 -19.41 -10.46 26.66
CA GLY A 317 -20.21 -11.31 27.54
C GLY A 317 -21.72 -11.05 27.49
N LYS A 318 -22.21 -10.27 26.52
CA LYS A 318 -23.64 -10.03 26.28
C LYS A 318 -24.07 -10.68 24.97
N GLY A 319 -25.11 -11.52 25.03
CA GLY A 319 -25.63 -12.24 23.87
C GLY A 319 -26.61 -11.41 23.02
N ALA A 320 -27.08 -12.01 21.92
CA ALA A 320 -28.08 -11.43 21.04
C ALA A 320 -29.34 -10.98 21.80
N GLY A 321 -29.96 -9.90 21.34
CA GLY A 321 -31.07 -9.21 21.99
C GLY A 321 -30.65 -8.17 23.04
N SER A 322 -29.38 -8.16 23.47
CA SER A 322 -28.92 -7.21 24.48
C SER A 322 -28.58 -5.84 23.88
N TRP A 323 -27.90 -5.84 22.73
CA TRP A 323 -27.38 -4.65 22.07
C TRP A 323 -28.43 -4.02 21.16
N ARG A 324 -28.51 -2.69 21.16
CA ARG A 324 -29.41 -1.95 20.26
C ARG A 324 -28.71 -0.78 19.59
N VAL A 325 -29.34 -0.29 18.54
CA VAL A 325 -28.93 0.96 17.88
C VAL A 325 -29.14 2.12 18.86
N THR A 326 -28.16 3.02 18.88
CA THR A 326 -28.18 4.22 19.72
C THR A 326 -29.29 5.18 19.31
N THR A 327 -29.93 5.84 20.28
CA THR A 327 -30.87 6.92 19.98
C THR A 327 -30.13 8.18 19.56
N LYS A 328 -30.85 9.14 18.97
CA LYS A 328 -30.26 10.43 18.58
C LYS A 328 -29.57 11.12 19.76
N ASN A 329 -30.19 11.08 20.94
CA ASN A 329 -29.68 11.76 22.12
C ASN A 329 -28.45 11.06 22.71
N GLU A 330 -28.42 9.72 22.66
CA GLU A 330 -27.27 8.94 23.09
C GLU A 330 -26.06 9.16 22.19
N LEU A 331 -26.24 9.25 20.87
CA LEU A 331 -25.15 9.58 19.97
C LEU A 331 -24.57 10.97 20.26
N LYS A 332 -25.43 11.93 20.60
CA LYS A 332 -24.99 13.28 20.98
C LYS A 332 -24.20 13.29 22.28
N THR A 333 -24.38 12.33 23.18
CA THR A 333 -23.52 12.24 24.36
C THR A 333 -22.08 11.95 23.95
N LEU A 334 -21.82 11.28 22.85
CA LEU A 334 -20.45 10.93 22.46
C LEU A 334 -19.64 12.09 21.85
N ILE A 335 -20.25 13.27 21.66
CA ILE A 335 -19.70 14.36 20.87
C ILE A 335 -19.38 15.55 21.76
N HIS A 336 -18.11 15.95 21.78
CA HIS A 336 -17.63 17.08 22.56
C HIS A 336 -16.46 17.80 21.87
N CYS A 337 -16.23 19.04 22.32
CA CYS A 337 -15.07 19.85 21.98
C CYS A 337 -13.81 19.36 22.71
N THR A 338 -12.62 19.73 22.23
CA THR A 338 -11.34 19.39 22.89
C THR A 338 -11.19 19.95 24.31
N ASN A 339 -11.89 21.03 24.66
CA ASN A 339 -11.98 21.58 26.03
C ASN A 339 -13.01 20.84 26.92
N LYS A 340 -13.56 19.71 26.47
CA LYS A 340 -14.54 18.89 27.20
C LYS A 340 -15.92 19.54 27.39
N THR A 341 -16.28 20.55 26.60
CA THR A 341 -17.66 21.09 26.58
C THR A 341 -18.51 20.41 25.51
N MET A 342 -19.79 20.15 25.84
CA MET A 342 -20.80 19.77 24.86
C MET A 342 -21.19 20.98 24.01
N PRO A 343 -21.33 20.83 22.68
CA PRO A 343 -21.95 21.87 21.87
C PRO A 343 -23.44 21.98 22.15
N ASN A 344 -23.93 23.20 22.40
CA ASN A 344 -25.36 23.50 22.29
C ASN A 344 -25.76 23.45 20.81
N ASP A 345 -26.91 22.83 20.49
CA ASP A 345 -27.44 22.52 19.15
C ASP A 345 -27.02 23.51 18.03
N LEU A 346 -25.82 23.31 17.45
CA LEU A 346 -25.26 24.03 16.29
C LEU A 346 -24.39 25.29 16.54
N SER A 347 -23.99 25.63 17.78
CA SER A 347 -23.02 26.72 18.01
C SER A 347 -21.59 26.22 18.23
N SER A 348 -20.61 26.94 17.67
CA SER A 348 -19.19 26.57 17.56
C SER A 348 -18.50 26.23 18.90
N CYS A 349 -17.43 25.43 18.84
CA CYS A 349 -16.50 25.19 19.96
C CYS A 349 -15.64 26.43 20.32
N GLY A 350 -15.96 27.63 19.83
CA GLY A 350 -15.04 28.76 19.87
C GLY A 350 -13.71 28.42 19.19
N ASN A 351 -12.60 28.53 19.91
CA ASN A 351 -11.23 28.23 19.44
C ASN A 351 -10.83 26.74 19.56
N TYR A 352 -11.74 25.86 19.99
CA TYR A 352 -11.49 24.43 20.17
C TYR A 352 -12.00 23.63 18.96
N THR A 353 -11.49 22.42 18.74
CA THR A 353 -11.82 21.61 17.55
C THR A 353 -12.95 20.61 17.83
N PHE A 354 -13.74 20.32 16.79
CA PHE A 354 -14.76 19.25 16.78
C PHE A 354 -14.30 18.04 15.96
N PRO A 355 -14.73 16.82 16.32
CA PRO A 355 -14.97 16.32 17.66
C PRO A 355 -13.79 15.46 18.14
N SER A 356 -13.50 15.49 19.44
CA SER A 356 -12.40 14.70 20.04
C SER A 356 -12.77 13.24 20.31
N ILE A 357 -13.78 12.71 19.63
CA ILE A 357 -14.37 11.38 19.90
C ILE A 357 -13.36 10.23 19.79
N ASN A 358 -12.31 10.39 18.97
CA ASN A 358 -11.27 9.39 18.75
C ASN A 358 -10.47 9.02 20.01
N HIS A 359 -10.45 9.87 21.04
CA HIS A 359 -9.78 9.55 22.30
C HIS A 359 -10.49 8.43 23.07
N LEU A 360 -11.82 8.48 23.13
CA LEU A 360 -12.66 7.51 23.85
C LEU A 360 -13.12 6.36 22.95
N PHE A 361 -13.26 6.63 21.66
CA PHE A 361 -13.69 5.70 20.63
C PHE A 361 -12.65 5.68 19.50
N PRO A 362 -11.57 4.92 19.67
CA PRO A 362 -10.43 5.01 18.77
C PRO A 362 -10.76 4.45 17.38
N ASN A 363 -10.06 4.97 16.36
CA ASN A 363 -10.33 4.70 14.94
C ASN A 363 -11.81 4.85 14.54
N THR A 364 -12.53 5.80 15.18
CA THR A 364 -13.90 6.16 14.80
C THR A 364 -13.89 6.84 13.44
N VAL A 365 -14.82 6.41 12.57
CA VAL A 365 -14.97 7.02 11.26
C VAL A 365 -15.63 8.39 11.43
N VAL A 366 -14.93 9.45 11.04
CA VAL A 366 -15.46 10.83 11.12
C VAL A 366 -16.50 11.03 10.01
N ASN A 367 -17.76 10.70 10.30
CA ASN A 367 -18.89 10.77 9.37
C ASN A 367 -20.23 10.77 10.14
N TYR A 368 -21.36 10.60 9.45
CA TYR A 368 -22.68 10.45 10.06
C TYR A 368 -22.90 9.04 10.60
N TYR A 369 -23.61 8.95 11.72
CA TYR A 369 -24.06 7.71 12.36
C TYR A 369 -25.58 7.70 12.47
N TRP A 370 -26.22 6.61 12.05
CA TRP A 370 -27.65 6.41 12.22
C TRP A 370 -28.01 6.40 13.70
N SER A 371 -29.06 7.13 14.06
CA SER A 371 -29.79 6.86 15.29
C SER A 371 -30.91 5.85 15.04
N SER A 372 -31.47 5.27 16.09
CA SER A 372 -32.69 4.45 16.05
C SER A 372 -33.97 5.27 15.89
N SER A 373 -33.88 6.61 15.83
CA SER A 373 -35.03 7.50 15.81
C SER A 373 -35.49 7.79 14.38
N SER A 374 -36.74 7.41 14.08
CA SER A 374 -37.42 7.75 12.82
C SER A 374 -37.88 9.21 12.87
N SER A 375 -37.79 9.92 11.75
CA SER A 375 -38.25 11.31 11.63
C SER A 375 -39.57 11.42 10.86
N SER A 376 -39.77 10.54 9.90
CA SER A 376 -40.99 10.45 9.08
C SER A 376 -41.07 9.05 8.47
N ILE A 377 -42.10 8.79 7.67
CA ILE A 377 -42.17 7.54 6.90
C ILE A 377 -41.00 7.40 5.91
N PHE A 378 -40.40 8.49 5.43
CA PHE A 378 -39.32 8.45 4.43
C PHE A 378 -37.91 8.66 5.01
N THR A 379 -37.80 9.27 6.18
CA THR A 379 -36.52 9.75 6.72
C THR A 379 -36.30 9.35 8.17
N ALA A 380 -35.03 9.19 8.54
CA ALA A 380 -34.58 8.94 9.90
C ALA A 380 -33.46 9.91 10.30
N PHE A 381 -33.19 10.02 11.60
CA PHE A 381 -32.16 10.91 12.13
C PHE A 381 -30.77 10.25 12.13
N ALA A 382 -29.77 11.01 11.70
CA ALA A 382 -28.36 10.67 11.84
C ALA A 382 -27.60 11.82 12.53
N VAL A 383 -26.57 11.48 13.29
CA VAL A 383 -25.73 12.45 14.01
C VAL A 383 -24.35 12.48 13.39
N SER A 384 -23.88 13.68 13.05
CA SER A 384 -22.55 13.93 12.50
C SER A 384 -21.48 13.81 13.57
N PHE A 385 -20.55 12.88 13.42
CA PHE A 385 -19.33 12.82 14.21
C PHE A 385 -18.23 13.73 13.64
N ILE A 386 -18.60 14.78 12.89
CA ILE A 386 -17.72 15.90 12.50
C ILE A 386 -17.99 17.11 13.41
N ASN A 387 -19.25 17.36 13.75
CA ASN A 387 -19.66 18.61 14.42
C ASN A 387 -20.89 18.48 15.31
N GLY A 388 -21.42 17.27 15.53
CA GLY A 388 -22.60 17.03 16.35
C GLY A 388 -23.94 17.41 15.71
N ASN A 389 -23.94 17.83 14.44
CA ASN A 389 -25.16 18.19 13.73
C ASN A 389 -26.09 16.97 13.61
N VAL A 390 -27.37 17.17 13.96
CA VAL A 390 -28.43 16.21 13.69
C VAL A 390 -29.01 16.50 12.31
N SER A 391 -28.85 15.56 11.39
CA SER A 391 -29.40 15.63 10.04
C SER A 391 -30.42 14.51 9.82
N TYR A 392 -31.20 14.61 8.75
CA TYR A 392 -32.14 13.59 8.32
C TYR A 392 -31.73 13.05 6.95
N TYR A 393 -31.81 11.75 6.78
CA TYR A 393 -31.53 11.08 5.51
C TYR A 393 -32.67 10.13 5.15
N SER A 394 -32.79 9.84 3.85
CA SER A 394 -33.68 8.78 3.37
C SER A 394 -33.32 7.46 4.04
N LYS A 395 -34.34 6.70 4.45
CA LYS A 395 -34.15 5.43 5.17
C LYS A 395 -33.36 4.38 4.36
N THR A 396 -33.39 4.47 3.03
CA THR A 396 -32.63 3.60 2.13
C THR A 396 -31.16 3.99 1.99
N ASN A 397 -30.69 5.08 2.59
CA ASN A 397 -29.27 5.46 2.58
C ASN A 397 -28.46 4.59 3.55
N THR A 398 -27.22 4.27 3.18
CA THR A 398 -26.28 3.56 4.05
C THR A 398 -25.48 4.54 4.90
N VAL A 399 -25.56 4.43 6.24
CA VAL A 399 -24.85 5.28 7.21
C VAL A 399 -24.20 4.40 8.29
N TYR A 400 -23.18 4.90 9.00
CA TYR A 400 -22.48 4.14 10.03
C TYR A 400 -23.36 3.85 11.24
N VAL A 401 -23.00 2.82 12.01
CA VAL A 401 -23.78 2.36 13.15
C VAL A 401 -22.90 2.19 14.38
N ARG A 402 -23.42 2.64 15.52
CA ARG A 402 -22.85 2.36 16.85
C ARG A 402 -23.92 1.79 17.76
N CYS A 403 -23.54 0.72 18.45
CA CYS A 403 -24.42 -0.02 19.33
C CYS A 403 -24.20 0.33 20.79
N VAL A 404 -25.25 0.20 21.58
CA VAL A 404 -25.27 0.50 23.01
C VAL A 404 -26.13 -0.50 23.76
N LEU A 405 -25.78 -0.69 25.03
CA LEU A 405 -26.61 -1.34 26.04
C LEU A 405 -27.21 -0.27 26.94
N SER A 406 -28.51 -0.36 27.19
CA SER A 406 -29.12 0.43 28.27
C SER A 406 -28.73 -0.20 29.61
N GLY A 407 -28.43 0.62 30.61
CA GLY A 407 -28.07 0.15 31.94
C GLY A 407 -29.17 -0.72 32.55
N GLN A 408 -28.76 -1.87 33.08
CA GLN A 408 -29.53 -2.64 34.06
C GLN A 408 -29.53 -1.90 35.40
#